data_AF-A0A3D3F4L6-F1
#
_entry.id   AF-A0A3D3F4L6-F1
#
_cell.length_a   1.000
_cell.length_b   1.000
_cell.length_c   1.000
_cell.angle_alpha   90.00
_cell.angle_beta   90.00
_cell.angle_gamma   90.00
#
_symmetry.space_group_name_H-M   'P 1'
#
loop_
_entity.id
_entity.type
_entity.pdbx_description
1 polymer ?
#
loop_
_entity_poly.entity_id
_entity_poly.type
_entity_poly.pdbx_seq_one_letter_code
_entity_poly.pdbx_strand_id
1 'polypeptide(L)'
;GTDLKKMFDAYAHIGGAGISSNVKLVIQDRKVKSVLIDGKLIDDNRLYSIVTLDYLAEGNDHMDAFRDAKKKTNSGITLRDIMIDFVKEKTRRGESISSRLDGRITLIP
;
A
#
# COMPACT_ATOMS: atom_id res chain seq x y z
N GLY A 1 2.40 4.55 14.03
CA GLY A 1 3.36 3.79 13.20
C GLY A 1 3.34 2.31 13.48
N THR A 2 3.17 1.91 14.74
CA THR A 2 3.13 0.50 15.18
C THR A 2 2.17 -0.37 14.35
N ASP A 3 0.93 0.08 14.13
CA ASP A 3 -0.06 -0.72 13.37
C ASP A 3 0.28 -0.78 11.88
N LEU A 4 0.91 0.25 11.34
CA LEU A 4 1.43 0.26 9.97
C LEU A 4 2.58 -0.74 9.79
N LYS A 5 3.43 -0.95 10.80
CA LYS A 5 4.44 -2.01 10.76
C LYS A 5 3.78 -3.40 10.70
N LYS A 6 2.75 -3.66 11.51
CA LYS A 6 1.97 -4.91 11.46
C LYS A 6 1.37 -5.17 10.07
N MET A 7 0.90 -4.11 9.39
CA MET A 7 0.44 -4.25 8.00
C MET A 7 1.56 -4.70 7.06
N PHE A 8 2.78 -4.17 7.21
CA PHE A 8 3.91 -4.64 6.41
C PHE A 8 4.35 -6.05 6.76
N ASP A 9 4.18 -6.48 8.01
CA ASP A 9 4.38 -7.87 8.42
C ASP A 9 3.38 -8.79 7.70
N ALA A 10 2.11 -8.40 7.58
CA ALA A 10 1.13 -9.14 6.79
C ALA A 10 1.52 -9.22 5.30
N TYR A 11 1.96 -8.10 4.69
CA TYR A 11 2.48 -8.10 3.32
C TYR A 11 3.70 -9.02 3.16
N ALA A 12 4.63 -9.00 4.11
CA ALA A 12 5.79 -9.87 4.09
C ALA A 12 5.40 -11.35 4.18
N HIS A 13 4.44 -11.67 5.05
CA HIS A 13 3.93 -13.02 5.26
C HIS A 13 3.32 -13.61 3.98
N ILE A 14 2.52 -12.83 3.25
CA ILE A 14 1.90 -13.27 1.99
C ILE A 14 2.86 -13.22 0.79
N GLY A 15 4.02 -12.57 0.91
CA GLY A 15 5.06 -12.50 -0.14
C GLY A 15 5.03 -11.23 -0.99
N GLY A 16 4.33 -10.21 -0.50
CA GLY A 16 4.10 -8.95 -1.19
C GLY A 16 2.77 -8.92 -1.94
N ALA A 17 2.27 -7.71 -2.13
CA ALA A 17 1.09 -7.39 -2.92
C ALA A 17 1.26 -5.98 -3.52
N GLY A 18 0.26 -5.48 -4.26
CA GLY A 18 0.29 -4.13 -4.82
C GLY A 18 0.42 -3.06 -3.72
N ILE A 19 1.44 -2.20 -3.82
CA ILE A 19 1.72 -1.16 -2.83
C ILE A 19 2.08 0.18 -3.51
N SER A 20 1.88 1.29 -2.81
CA SER A 20 2.20 2.65 -3.28
C SER A 20 3.68 2.85 -3.63
N SER A 21 3.95 3.70 -4.62
CA SER A 21 5.30 3.99 -5.14
C SER A 21 6.25 4.62 -4.14
N ASN A 22 5.72 5.23 -3.09
CA ASN A 22 6.52 5.84 -2.04
C ASN A 22 6.99 4.85 -0.97
N VAL A 23 6.61 3.57 -1.08
CA VAL A 23 7.08 2.52 -0.18
C VAL A 23 8.25 1.75 -0.79
N LYS A 24 9.24 1.45 0.05
CA LYS A 24 10.31 0.50 -0.23
C LYS A 24 10.29 -0.58 0.85
N LEU A 25 9.78 -1.75 0.51
CA LEU A 25 9.68 -2.92 1.38
C LEU A 25 10.69 -3.98 0.95
N VAL A 26 11.52 -4.42 1.89
CA VAL A 26 12.43 -5.56 1.71
C VAL A 26 11.93 -6.69 2.59
N ILE A 27 11.65 -7.83 1.97
CA ILE A 27 11.17 -9.04 2.62
C ILE A 27 12.29 -10.07 2.59
N GLN A 28 12.57 -10.70 3.72
CA GLN A 28 13.48 -11.83 3.83
C GLN A 28 12.78 -12.91 4.66
N ASP A 29 12.77 -14.16 4.17
CA ASP A 29 12.14 -15.29 4.88
C ASP A 29 10.68 -15.03 5.31
N ARG A 30 9.87 -14.41 4.44
CA ARG A 30 8.47 -13.98 4.71
C ARG A 30 8.33 -12.99 5.88
N LYS A 31 9.40 -12.30 6.26
CA LYS A 31 9.43 -11.27 7.31
C LYS A 31 9.91 -9.93 6.76
N VAL A 32 9.48 -8.84 7.37
CA VAL A 32 9.98 -7.50 7.03
C VAL A 32 11.43 -7.40 7.47
N LYS A 33 12.34 -7.22 6.51
CA LYS A 33 13.73 -6.86 6.77
C LYS A 33 13.88 -5.35 6.97
N SER A 34 13.24 -4.57 6.09
CA SER A 34 13.19 -3.12 6.21
C SER A 34 12.01 -2.56 5.43
N VAL A 35 11.46 -1.46 5.91
CA VAL A 35 10.44 -0.69 5.19
C VAL A 35 10.71 0.81 5.32
N LEU A 36 10.64 1.52 4.20
CA LEU A 36 10.71 2.97 4.13
C LEU A 36 9.44 3.54 3.49
N ILE A 37 8.99 4.68 4.02
CA ILE A 37 7.91 5.51 3.45
C ILE A 37 8.51 6.88 3.16
N ASP A 38 8.41 7.33 1.92
CA ASP A 38 9.05 8.58 1.44
C ASP A 38 10.55 8.62 1.76
N GLY A 39 11.22 7.46 1.70
CA GLY A 39 12.64 7.31 2.01
C GLY A 39 12.98 7.35 3.51
N LYS A 40 11.99 7.38 4.41
CA LYS A 40 12.19 7.45 5.87
C LYS A 40 11.68 6.19 6.56
N LEU A 41 12.31 5.86 7.70
CA LEU A 41 11.81 4.81 8.59
C LEU A 41 10.44 5.18 9.17
N ILE A 42 9.66 4.17 9.51
CA ILE A 42 8.39 4.35 10.19
C ILE A 42 8.64 4.75 11.64
N ASP A 43 8.06 5.89 12.04
CA ASP A 43 8.00 6.35 13.41
C ASP A 43 6.79 5.71 14.11
N ASP A 44 7.05 4.98 15.19
CA ASP A 44 6.03 4.26 15.94
C ASP A 44 4.95 5.18 16.52
N ASN A 45 5.33 6.41 16.90
CA ASN A 45 4.46 7.39 17.55
C ASN A 45 3.73 8.29 16.57
N ARG A 46 4.05 8.22 15.27
CA ARG A 46 3.42 9.05 14.24
C ARG A 46 2.12 8.44 13.70
N LEU A 47 1.13 9.29 13.44
CA LEU A 47 -0.07 8.93 12.68
C LEU A 47 0.21 9.00 11.17
N TYR A 48 -0.18 7.94 10.47
CA TYR A 48 -0.06 7.83 9.01
C TYR A 48 -1.46 7.72 8.40
N SER A 49 -1.66 8.37 7.26
CA SER A 49 -2.87 8.25 6.47
C SER A 49 -2.64 7.26 5.33
N ILE A 50 -3.59 6.35 5.14
CA ILE A 50 -3.53 5.32 4.11
C ILE A 50 -4.82 5.39 3.31
N VAL A 51 -4.70 5.29 1.99
CA VAL A 51 -5.83 5.08 1.09
C VAL A 51 -5.82 3.62 0.68
N THR A 52 -6.94 2.94 0.90
CA THR A 52 -7.12 1.52 0.58
C THR A 52 -8.59 1.24 0.24
N LEU A 53 -8.89 0.02 -0.19
CA LEU A 53 -10.26 -0.45 -0.40
C LEU A 53 -10.95 -0.75 0.93
N ASP A 54 -12.27 -0.62 0.96
CA ASP A 54 -13.09 -1.04 2.09
C ASP A 54 -12.85 -2.51 2.47
N TYR A 55 -12.72 -3.40 1.48
CA TYR A 55 -12.39 -4.81 1.69
C TYR A 55 -11.15 -5.01 2.57
N LEU A 56 -10.05 -4.30 2.29
CA LEU A 56 -8.83 -4.38 3.11
C LEU A 56 -8.97 -3.59 4.42
N ALA A 57 -9.66 -2.44 4.40
CA ALA A 57 -9.91 -1.63 5.60
C ALA A 57 -10.70 -2.39 6.67
N GLU A 58 -11.53 -3.35 6.24
CA GLU A 58 -12.27 -4.27 7.10
C GLU A 58 -11.49 -5.53 7.47
N GLY A 59 -10.17 -5.57 7.23
CA GLY A 59 -9.26 -6.60 7.74
C GLY A 59 -9.22 -7.91 6.94
N ASN A 60 -9.85 -7.96 5.77
CA ASN A 60 -9.76 -9.13 4.92
C ASN A 60 -8.32 -9.33 4.38
N ASP A 61 -8.03 -10.53 3.88
CA ASP A 61 -6.75 -10.91 3.27
C ASP A 61 -5.53 -10.69 4.19
N HIS A 62 -5.68 -11.08 5.46
CA HIS A 62 -4.68 -10.95 6.54
C HIS A 62 -4.34 -9.51 6.94
N MET A 63 -5.15 -8.52 6.55
CA MET A 63 -4.88 -7.11 6.82
C MET A 63 -5.59 -6.59 8.08
N ASP A 64 -5.74 -7.43 9.12
CA ASP A 64 -6.48 -7.12 10.35
C ASP A 64 -6.06 -5.80 11.01
N ALA A 65 -4.77 -5.43 10.90
CA ALA A 65 -4.22 -4.19 11.45
C ALA A 65 -4.90 -2.90 10.92
N PHE A 66 -5.57 -2.94 9.76
CA PHE A 66 -6.36 -1.80 9.30
C PHE A 66 -7.57 -1.49 10.20
N ARG A 67 -8.09 -2.47 10.94
CA ARG A 67 -9.21 -2.26 11.86
C ARG A 67 -8.82 -1.37 13.05
N ASP A 68 -7.52 -1.28 13.37
CA ASP A 68 -6.98 -0.45 14.46
C ASP A 68 -6.87 1.05 14.09
N ALA A 69 -7.29 1.44 12.88
CA ALA A 69 -7.22 2.82 12.42
C ALA A 69 -7.94 3.81 13.36
N LYS A 70 -7.24 4.88 13.77
CA LYS A 70 -7.79 5.92 14.65
C LYS A 70 -8.96 6.71 14.03
N LYS A 71 -9.03 6.76 12.70
CA LYS A 71 -10.10 7.41 11.94
C LYS A 71 -10.26 6.70 10.61
N LYS A 72 -11.50 6.42 10.23
CA LYS A 72 -11.89 5.94 8.90
C LYS A 72 -12.74 7.02 8.21
N THR A 73 -12.55 7.21 6.91
CA THR A 73 -13.37 8.10 6.09
C THR A 73 -13.63 7.42 4.76
N ASN A 74 -14.89 7.12 4.48
CA ASN A 74 -15.30 6.56 3.20
C ASN A 74 -15.45 7.73 2.20
N SER A 75 -14.69 7.68 1.09
CA SER A 75 -14.76 8.71 0.05
C SER A 75 -16.03 8.60 -0.81
N GLY A 76 -16.71 7.45 -0.79
CA GLY A 76 -17.81 7.12 -1.71
C GLY A 76 -17.35 6.81 -3.13
N ILE A 77 -16.04 6.87 -3.40
CA ILE A 77 -15.47 6.67 -4.74
C ILE A 77 -15.06 5.20 -4.89
N THR A 78 -15.49 4.56 -5.97
CA THR A 78 -15.10 3.17 -6.25
C THR A 78 -13.73 3.10 -6.93
N LEU A 79 -13.01 1.98 -6.74
CA LEU A 79 -11.75 1.73 -7.46
C LEU A 79 -11.94 1.77 -8.98
N ARG A 80 -13.09 1.26 -9.46
CA ARG A 80 -13.45 1.27 -10.88
C ARG A 80 -13.48 2.69 -11.42
N ASP A 81 -14.14 3.61 -10.72
CA ASP A 81 -14.28 5.00 -11.17
C ASP A 81 -12.91 5.69 -11.22
N ILE A 82 -12.07 5.52 -10.19
CA ILE A 82 -10.70 6.05 -10.17
C ILE A 82 -9.86 5.51 -11.34
N MET A 83 -9.96 4.20 -11.63
CA MET A 83 -9.26 3.60 -12.75
C MET A 83 -9.74 4.13 -14.10
N ILE A 84 -11.05 4.29 -14.29
CA ILE A 84 -11.63 4.85 -15.50
C ILE A 84 -11.16 6.30 -15.69
N ASP A 85 -11.20 7.11 -14.64
CA ASP A 85 -10.80 8.51 -14.69
C ASP A 85 -9.30 8.65 -15.01
N PHE A 86 -8.45 7.79 -14.44
CA PHE A 86 -7.04 7.72 -14.79
C PHE A 86 -6.82 7.44 -16.29
N VAL A 87 -7.52 6.44 -16.84
CA VAL A 87 -7.41 6.06 -18.26
C VAL A 87 -7.91 7.19 -19.17
N LYS A 88 -9.04 7.83 -18.83
CA LYS A 88 -9.58 8.99 -19.56
C LYS A 88 -8.59 10.14 -19.58
N GLU A 89 -8.00 10.47 -18.43
CA GLU A 89 -7.06 11.59 -18.33
C GLU A 89 -5.76 11.32 -19.11
N LYS A 90 -5.24 10.09 -19.06
CA LYS A 90 -4.09 9.69 -19.90
C LYS A 90 -4.39 9.81 -21.38
N THR A 91 -5.54 9.29 -21.81
CA THR A 91 -6.00 9.39 -23.21
C THR A 91 -6.16 10.84 -23.66
N ARG A 92 -6.79 11.69 -22.83
CA ARG A 92 -6.97 13.12 -23.11
C ARG A 92 -5.65 13.85 -23.33
N ARG A 93 -4.59 13.43 -22.64
CA ARG A 93 -3.23 13.98 -22.77
C ARG A 93 -2.42 13.37 -23.92
N GLY A 94 -2.98 12.41 -24.66
CA GLY A 94 -2.25 11.67 -25.71
C GLY A 94 -1.16 10.75 -25.15
N GLU A 95 -1.22 10.41 -23.86
CA GLU A 95 -0.21 9.58 -23.20
C GLU A 95 -0.60 8.10 -23.25
N SER A 96 0.35 7.25 -23.66
CA SER A 96 0.16 5.80 -23.56
C SER A 96 0.19 5.34 -22.10
N ILE A 97 -0.69 4.40 -21.76
CA ILE A 97 -0.65 3.71 -20.48
C ILE A 97 0.49 2.70 -20.53
N SER A 98 1.40 2.77 -19.55
CA SER A 98 2.54 1.86 -19.43
C SER A 98 2.81 1.52 -17.97
N SER A 99 3.55 0.44 -17.75
CA SER A 99 4.01 0.02 -16.43
C SER A 99 5.52 -0.23 -16.47
N ARG A 100 6.17 -0.09 -15.30
CA ARG A 100 7.57 -0.45 -15.11
C ARG A 100 7.78 -0.95 -13.69
N LEU A 101 8.70 -1.88 -13.51
CA LEU A 101 9.18 -2.24 -12.19
C LEU A 101 10.00 -1.07 -11.63
N ASP A 102 9.62 -0.60 -10.44
CA ASP A 102 10.26 0.51 -9.74
C ASP A 102 10.80 0.09 -8.36
N GLY A 103 10.86 -1.23 -8.10
CA GLY A 103 11.51 -1.80 -6.91
C GLY A 103 10.83 -1.42 -5.60
N ARG A 104 9.49 -1.37 -5.57
CA ARG A 104 8.72 -1.17 -4.33
C ARG A 104 8.87 -2.31 -3.34
N ILE A 105 8.95 -3.55 -3.84
CA ILE A 105 9.14 -4.76 -3.05
C ILE A 105 10.37 -5.49 -3.55
N THR A 106 11.26 -5.86 -2.63
CA THR A 106 12.42 -6.71 -2.91
C THR A 106 12.31 -7.97 -2.05
N LEU A 107 12.37 -9.14 -2.68
CA LEU A 107 12.39 -10.43 -1.99
C LEU A 107 13.85 -10.91 -1.91
N ILE A 108 14.31 -11.19 -0.70
CA ILE A 108 15.59 -11.82 -0.44
C ILE A 108 15.31 -13.28 -0.03
N PRO A 109 15.98 -14.27 -0.66
CA PRO A 109 15.86 -15.67 -0.29
C PRO A 109 16.27 -15.93 1.16
#